data_AF-A0A2A5BR12-F1
#
_entry.id   AF-A0A2A5BR12-F1
#
_cell.length_a   1.000
_cell.length_b   1.000
_cell.length_c   1.000
_cell.angle_alpha   90.00
_cell.angle_beta   90.00
_cell.angle_gamma   90.00
#
_symmetry.space_group_name_H-M   'P 1'
#
loop_
_entity.id
_entity.type
_entity.pdbx_description
1 polymer ?
#
loop_
_entity_poly.entity_id
_entity_poly.type
_entity_poly.pdbx_seq_one_letter_code
_entity_poly.pdbx_strand_id
1 'polypeptide(L)'
;MKGKNMNNPEGINKATFKHGYIFIIKDGDNEIMAHCSALSGMEEIYYNDDIISKKRSLRITSPHIFKIKEHHYTVVFKVKDIWRGRVVCTVEKDGKLISREEKSFYKGNNLKFFGILFFLLALGIIVGYSFGYLVEILLK
;
A
#
# COMPACT_ATOMS: atom_id res chain seq x y z
N MET A 1 22.29 3.45 -2.87
CA MET A 1 20.89 3.91 -2.86
C MET A 1 20.74 4.87 -1.69
N LYS A 2 20.33 6.13 -1.97
CA LYS A 2 20.28 7.25 -1.03
C LYS A 2 19.39 6.91 0.17
N GLY A 3 19.91 7.09 1.39
CA GLY A 3 19.18 6.87 2.63
C GLY A 3 17.85 7.59 2.61
N LYS A 4 16.78 6.85 2.90
CA LYS A 4 15.45 7.43 3.12
C LYS A 4 15.60 8.36 4.31
N ASN A 5 15.34 9.65 4.12
CA ASN A 5 15.38 10.63 5.19
C ASN A 5 14.17 10.38 6.10
N MET A 6 14.40 9.64 7.19
CA MET A 6 13.37 9.18 8.15
C MET A 6 12.90 10.29 9.10
N ASN A 7 13.38 11.53 8.91
CA ASN A 7 13.10 12.67 9.78
C ASN A 7 11.81 13.45 9.42
N ASN A 8 10.94 12.90 8.56
CA ASN A 8 9.66 13.53 8.25
C ASN A 8 8.49 12.80 8.97
N PRO A 9 7.97 13.34 10.09
CA PRO A 9 6.93 12.69 10.89
C PRO A 9 5.60 12.53 10.15
N GLU A 10 5.34 13.34 9.11
CA GLU A 10 4.12 13.19 8.31
C GLU A 10 4.14 11.95 7.40
N GLY A 11 5.33 11.56 6.91
CA GLY A 11 5.49 10.38 6.04
C GLY A 11 5.32 9.05 6.78
N ILE A 12 5.51 9.07 8.10
CA ILE A 12 5.30 7.92 8.99
C ILE A 12 3.80 7.71 9.21
N ASN A 13 3.04 8.78 9.48
CA ASN A 13 1.63 8.67 9.85
C ASN A 13 0.71 8.41 8.66
N LYS A 14 1.08 8.82 7.44
CA LYS A 14 0.26 8.68 6.25
C LYS A 14 0.97 7.89 5.15
N ALA A 15 0.30 6.85 4.64
CA ALA A 15 0.79 6.14 3.47
C ALA A 15 0.81 7.07 2.25
N THR A 16 1.90 7.04 1.48
CA THR A 16 2.03 7.78 0.21
C THR A 16 2.67 6.93 -0.87
N PHE A 17 2.48 7.25 -2.15
CA PHE A 17 3.16 6.52 -3.23
C PHE A 17 4.70 6.63 -3.16
N LYS A 18 5.20 7.80 -2.74
CA LYS A 18 6.65 8.08 -2.64
C LYS A 18 7.31 7.33 -1.49
N HIS A 19 6.68 7.31 -0.32
CA HIS A 19 7.27 6.69 0.88
C HIS A 19 6.71 5.30 1.18
N GLY A 20 5.65 4.88 0.51
CA GLY A 20 4.97 3.61 0.79
C GLY A 20 4.20 3.63 2.10
N TYR A 21 4.23 2.50 2.79
CA TYR A 21 3.66 2.26 4.10
C TYR A 21 4.81 2.07 5.09
N ILE A 22 4.83 2.84 6.16
CA ILE A 22 5.76 2.67 7.28
C ILE A 22 4.89 2.36 8.49
N PHE A 23 5.21 1.32 9.25
CA PHE A 23 4.57 1.00 10.53
C PHE A 23 5.65 0.96 11.59
N ILE A 24 5.41 1.60 12.73
CA ILE A 24 6.36 1.67 13.84
C ILE A 24 5.69 1.03 15.04
N ILE A 25 6.27 -0.07 15.51
CA ILE A 25 5.71 -0.89 16.58
C ILE A 25 6.72 -0.89 17.73
N LYS A 26 6.25 -0.56 18.94
CA LYS A 26 7.07 -0.64 20.15
C LYS A 26 6.87 -2.00 20.83
N ASP A 27 7.97 -2.68 21.16
CA ASP A 27 8.02 -3.92 21.94
C ASP A 27 8.96 -3.71 23.15
N GLY A 28 8.40 -3.11 24.22
CA GLY A 28 9.17 -2.63 25.36
C GLY A 28 10.10 -1.48 24.97
N ASP A 29 11.40 -1.67 25.20
CA ASP A 29 12.45 -0.71 24.82
C ASP A 29 12.91 -0.85 23.36
N ASN A 30 12.38 -1.84 22.64
CA ASN A 30 12.75 -2.08 21.24
C ASN A 30 11.70 -1.53 20.28
N GLU A 31 12.16 -1.16 19.09
CA GLU A 31 11.32 -0.67 18.00
C GLU A 31 11.43 -1.58 16.78
N ILE A 32 10.28 -1.98 16.25
CA ILE A 32 10.16 -2.67 14.97
C ILE A 32 9.58 -1.69 13.96
N MET A 33 10.36 -1.36 12.92
CA MET A 33 9.85 -0.59 11.79
C MET A 33 9.61 -1.53 10.60
N ALA A 34 8.36 -1.60 10.15
CA ALA A 34 7.97 -2.36 8.99
C ALA A 34 7.70 -1.41 7.82
N HIS A 35 8.55 -1.44 6.80
CA HIS A 35 8.42 -0.64 5.59
C HIS A 35 7.98 -1.49 4.41
N CYS A 36 6.98 -1.01 3.68
CA CYS A 36 6.53 -1.59 2.42
C CYS A 36 6.39 -0.48 1.37
N SER A 37 7.15 -0.57 0.28
CA SER A 37 7.06 0.35 -0.85
C SER A 37 5.79 0.08 -1.67
N ALA A 38 4.95 1.10 -1.83
CA ALA A 38 3.75 1.08 -2.69
C ALA A 38 4.04 0.70 -4.15
N LEU A 39 5.16 1.19 -4.70
CA LEU A 39 5.45 1.10 -6.13
C LEU A 39 6.19 -0.19 -6.49
N SER A 40 7.28 -0.48 -5.78
CA SER A 40 8.12 -1.64 -6.08
C SER A 40 7.66 -2.94 -5.39
N GLY A 41 6.84 -2.86 -4.33
CA GLY A 41 6.61 -4.00 -3.44
C GLY A 41 7.85 -4.40 -2.63
N MET A 42 8.87 -3.54 -2.53
CA MET A 42 10.01 -3.76 -1.65
C MET A 42 9.53 -3.68 -0.19
N GLU A 43 9.75 -4.75 0.56
CA GLU A 43 9.43 -4.87 1.98
C GLU A 43 10.72 -4.97 2.77
N GLU A 44 10.86 -4.16 3.82
CA GLU A 44 12.03 -4.07 4.69
C GLU A 44 11.55 -4.02 6.14
N ILE A 45 12.06 -4.91 6.99
CA ILE A 45 11.81 -4.92 8.43
C ILE A 45 13.10 -4.52 9.14
N TYR A 46 12.97 -3.55 10.03
CA TYR A 46 14.04 -3.04 10.86
C TYR A 46 13.72 -3.36 12.32
N TYR A 47 14.74 -3.71 13.10
CA TYR A 47 14.67 -3.87 14.55
C TYR A 47 15.75 -2.99 15.17
N ASN A 48 15.37 -1.97 15.93
CA ASN A 48 16.30 -0.95 16.45
C ASN A 48 17.26 -0.43 15.37
N ASP A 49 16.71 0.04 14.25
CA ASP A 49 17.41 0.54 13.06
C ASP A 49 18.17 -0.47 12.19
N ASP A 50 18.36 -1.71 12.66
CA ASP A 50 19.03 -2.76 11.88
C ASP A 50 18.05 -3.48 10.95
N ILE A 51 18.41 -3.61 9.66
CA ILE A 51 17.62 -4.39 8.70
C ILE A 51 17.78 -5.88 8.99
N ILE A 52 16.72 -6.49 9.50
CA ILE A 52 16.67 -7.92 9.84
C ILE A 52 15.99 -8.77 8.76
N SER A 53 15.18 -8.15 7.90
CA SER A 53 14.52 -8.84 6.80
C SER A 53 14.26 -7.90 5.65
N LYS A 54 14.52 -8.36 4.42
CA LYS A 54 14.31 -7.59 3.21
C LYS A 54 13.91 -8.51 2.07
N LYS A 55 12.79 -8.24 1.42
CA LYS A 55 12.35 -9.01 0.25
C LYS A 55 11.40 -8.19 -0.61
N ARG A 56 11.30 -8.53 -1.89
CA ARG A 56 10.33 -7.91 -2.79
C ARG A 56 9.11 -8.82 -2.90
N SER A 57 7.92 -8.29 -2.67
CA SER A 57 6.65 -9.02 -2.74
C SER A 57 5.56 -8.17 -3.37
N LEU A 58 4.86 -8.73 -4.35
CA LEU A 58 3.65 -8.15 -4.96
C LEU A 58 2.40 -8.95 -4.55
N ARG A 59 2.52 -9.81 -3.53
CA ARG A 59 1.43 -10.67 -3.07
C ARG A 59 0.47 -9.89 -2.17
N ILE A 60 -0.79 -10.34 -2.14
CA ILE A 60 -1.81 -9.78 -1.24
C ILE A 60 -1.43 -10.00 0.23
N THR A 61 -0.81 -11.13 0.55
CA THR A 61 -0.31 -11.43 1.89
C THR A 61 1.17 -11.75 1.80
N SER A 62 1.98 -11.13 2.67
CA SER A 62 3.42 -11.27 2.68
C SER A 62 3.97 -11.36 4.10
N PRO A 63 4.35 -12.56 4.57
CA PRO A 63 4.92 -12.76 5.91
C PRO A 63 6.45 -12.63 5.92
N HIS A 64 6.99 -11.98 6.93
CA HIS A 64 8.40 -11.98 7.31
C HIS A 64 8.52 -12.71 8.64
N ILE A 65 9.29 -13.78 8.68
CA ILE A 65 9.51 -14.59 9.88
C ILE A 65 10.99 -14.51 10.22
N PHE A 66 11.29 -14.15 11.45
CA PHE A 66 12.67 -14.01 11.93
C PHE A 66 12.75 -14.28 13.44
N LYS A 67 13.96 -14.55 13.92
CA LYS A 67 14.23 -14.79 15.34
C LYS A 67 15.22 -13.76 15.85
N ILE A 68 14.93 -13.16 16.99
CA ILE A 68 15.82 -12.23 17.69
C ILE A 68 15.96 -12.72 19.12
N LYS A 69 17.18 -13.01 19.54
CA LYS A 69 17.47 -13.69 20.81
C LYS A 69 16.66 -14.98 20.90
N GLU A 70 15.77 -15.11 21.87
CA GLU A 70 14.91 -16.30 22.06
C GLU A 70 13.50 -16.14 21.50
N HIS A 71 13.13 -14.95 21.00
CA HIS A 71 11.79 -14.66 20.54
C HIS A 71 11.64 -14.84 19.03
N HIS A 72 10.53 -15.48 18.64
CA HIS A 72 10.10 -15.64 17.26
C HIS A 72 9.14 -14.53 16.88
N TYR A 73 9.47 -13.78 15.84
CA TYR A 73 8.64 -12.69 15.34
C TYR A 73 8.10 -13.02 13.96
N THR A 74 6.84 -12.63 13.75
CA THR A 74 6.17 -12.69 12.46
C THR A 74 5.57 -11.33 12.14
N VAL A 75 6.05 -10.69 11.07
CA VAL A 75 5.47 -9.45 10.54
C VAL A 75 4.76 -9.77 9.23
N VAL A 76 3.47 -9.50 9.15
CA VAL A 76 2.65 -9.79 7.97
C VAL A 76 2.08 -8.51 7.40
N PHE A 77 2.41 -8.23 6.14
CA PHE A 77 1.68 -7.27 5.33
C PHE A 77 0.49 -7.96 4.65
N LYS A 78 -0.71 -7.38 4.78
CA LYS A 78 -1.92 -7.84 4.11
C LYS A 78 -2.64 -6.71 3.42
N VAL A 79 -2.71 -6.77 2.10
CA VAL A 79 -3.52 -5.87 1.27
C VAL A 79 -4.99 -6.26 1.44
N LYS A 80 -5.80 -5.34 1.98
CA LYS A 80 -7.24 -5.52 2.20
C LYS A 80 -8.09 -4.97 1.07
N ASP A 81 -7.64 -3.88 0.44
CA ASP A 81 -8.34 -3.21 -0.65
C ASP A 81 -7.28 -2.59 -1.57
N ILE A 82 -7.07 -3.20 -2.74
CA ILE A 82 -6.05 -2.74 -3.69
C ILE A 82 -6.41 -1.34 -4.21
N TRP A 83 -7.69 -1.08 -4.46
CA TRP A 83 -8.18 0.18 -5.02
C TRP A 83 -7.94 1.36 -4.08
N ARG A 84 -8.17 1.15 -2.78
CA ARG A 84 -7.89 2.18 -1.77
C ARG A 84 -6.44 2.17 -1.28
N GLY A 85 -5.64 1.21 -1.74
CA GLY A 85 -4.33 0.92 -1.21
C GLY A 85 -4.38 0.71 0.31
N ARG A 86 -5.30 -0.12 0.78
CA ARG A 86 -5.46 -0.42 2.20
C ARG A 86 -4.58 -1.61 2.56
N VAL A 87 -3.61 -1.38 3.42
CA VAL A 87 -2.67 -2.40 3.89
C VAL A 87 -2.75 -2.47 5.41
N VAL A 88 -2.87 -3.70 5.91
CA VAL A 88 -2.79 -4.04 7.33
C VAL A 88 -1.43 -4.64 7.60
N CYS A 89 -0.73 -4.12 8.60
CA CYS A 89 0.47 -4.72 9.15
C CYS A 89 0.10 -5.41 10.47
N THR A 90 0.36 -6.70 10.54
CA THR A 90 0.19 -7.50 11.77
C THR A 90 1.58 -7.90 12.25
N VAL A 91 1.84 -7.70 13.54
CA VAL A 91 3.08 -8.19 14.17
C VAL A 91 2.73 -9.12 15.31
N GLU A 92 3.37 -10.28 15.31
CA GLU A 92 3.24 -11.31 16.33
C GLU A 92 4.62 -11.64 16.91
N LYS A 93 4.65 -11.91 18.21
CA LYS A 93 5.82 -12.36 18.98
C LYS A 93 5.45 -13.65 19.71
N ASP A 94 6.18 -14.73 19.45
CA ASP A 94 5.95 -16.07 19.99
C ASP A 94 4.49 -16.54 19.80
N GLY A 95 3.92 -16.24 18.63
CA GLY A 95 2.53 -16.56 18.27
C GLY A 95 1.47 -15.67 18.94
N LYS A 96 1.86 -14.66 19.73
CA LYS A 96 0.94 -13.69 20.31
C LYS A 96 0.95 -12.39 19.52
N LEU A 97 -0.23 -11.85 19.24
CA LEU A 97 -0.39 -10.55 18.59
C LEU A 97 0.16 -9.43 19.46
N ILE A 98 1.14 -8.68 18.96
CA ILE A 98 1.67 -7.47 19.64
C ILE A 98 1.10 -6.19 19.04
N SER A 99 0.88 -6.16 17.72
CA SER A 99 0.32 -4.99 17.05
C SER A 99 -0.43 -5.37 15.79
N ARG A 100 -1.45 -4.58 15.47
CA ARG A 100 -2.19 -4.65 14.23
C ARG A 100 -2.61 -3.26 13.81
N GLU A 101 -1.98 -2.73 12.77
CA GLU A 101 -2.20 -1.39 12.27
C GLU A 101 -2.66 -1.40 10.81
N GLU A 102 -3.49 -0.43 10.45
CA GLU A 102 -4.00 -0.27 9.08
C GLU A 102 -3.65 1.12 8.54
N LYS A 103 -3.13 1.16 7.31
CA LYS A 103 -2.89 2.40 6.58
C LYS A 103 -3.50 2.32 5.18
N SER A 104 -4.03 3.44 4.70
CA SER A 104 -4.66 3.56 3.38
C SER A 104 -4.21 4.83 2.65
N PHE A 105 -4.07 4.75 1.32
CA PHE A 105 -3.80 5.94 0.49
C PHE A 105 -5.04 6.82 0.34
N TYR A 106 -6.19 6.19 0.14
CA TYR A 106 -7.42 6.88 -0.23
C TYR A 106 -8.54 6.61 0.76
N LYS A 107 -9.10 7.68 1.32
CA LYS A 107 -10.27 7.65 2.21
C LYS A 107 -11.59 7.98 1.51
N GLY A 108 -11.60 8.23 0.19
CA GLY A 108 -12.79 8.64 -0.53
C GLY A 108 -13.74 7.48 -0.91
N ASN A 109 -14.98 7.84 -1.24
CA ASN A 109 -16.02 6.89 -1.64
C ASN A 109 -15.88 6.49 -3.12
N ASN A 110 -15.75 5.19 -3.39
CA ASN A 110 -15.55 4.62 -4.73
C ASN A 110 -16.71 4.97 -5.69
N LEU A 111 -17.91 5.20 -5.16
CA LEU A 111 -19.12 5.47 -5.94
C LEU A 111 -19.00 6.74 -6.81
N LYS A 112 -18.30 7.78 -6.32
CA LYS A 112 -18.10 9.02 -7.09
C LYS A 112 -17.11 8.83 -8.25
N PHE A 113 -16.07 8.02 -8.06
CA PHE A 113 -15.09 7.73 -9.10
C PHE A 113 -15.72 6.93 -10.25
N PHE A 114 -16.48 5.87 -9.93
CA PHE A 114 -17.20 5.10 -10.95
C PHE A 114 -18.26 5.94 -11.64
N GLY A 115 -18.98 6.82 -10.92
CA GLY A 115 -19.93 7.75 -11.54
C GLY A 115 -19.28 8.64 -12.61
N ILE A 116 -18.12 9.23 -12.32
CA ILE A 116 -17.37 10.05 -13.28
C ILE A 116 -16.85 9.21 -14.45
N LEU A 117 -16.34 8.01 -14.19
CA LEU A 117 -15.83 7.11 -15.23
C LEU A 117 -16.94 6.68 -16.20
N PHE A 118 -18.11 6.27 -15.68
CA PHE A 118 -19.26 5.91 -16.49
C PHE A 118 -19.82 7.09 -17.28
N PHE A 119 -19.82 8.29 -16.68
CA PHE A 119 -20.20 9.52 -17.39
C PHE A 119 -19.28 9.80 -18.58
N LEU A 120 -17.96 9.73 -18.40
CA LEU A 120 -16.99 9.95 -19.49
C LEU A 120 -17.08 8.87 -20.57
N LEU A 121 -17.28 7.61 -20.19
CA LEU A 121 -17.46 6.51 -21.13
C LEU A 121 -18.72 6.72 -21.98
N ALA A 122 -19.84 7.05 -21.35
CA ALA A 122 -21.10 7.33 -22.06
C ALA A 122 -20.94 8.53 -23.00
N LEU A 123 -20.28 9.59 -22.56
CA LEU A 123 -20.01 10.76 -23.39
C LEU A 123 -19.15 10.41 -24.61
N GLY A 124 -18.11 9.58 -24.43
CA GLY A 124 -17.27 9.10 -25.51
C GLY A 124 -18.03 8.25 -26.53
N ILE A 125 -18.95 7.39 -26.09
CA ILE A 125 -19.81 6.59 -26.97
C ILE A 125 -20.73 7.50 -27.80
N ILE A 126 -21.37 8.49 -27.18
CA ILE A 126 -22.26 9.43 -27.86
C ILE A 126 -21.49 10.21 -28.94
N VAL A 127 -20.35 10.80 -28.56
CA VAL A 127 -19.51 11.58 -29.49
C VAL A 127 -19.01 10.70 -30.64
N GLY A 128 -18.55 9.47 -30.34
CA GLY A 128 -18.08 8.53 -31.35
C GLY A 128 -19.18 8.13 -32.34
N TYR A 129 -20.37 7.81 -31.85
CA TYR A 129 -21.52 7.46 -32.69
C TYR A 129 -21.95 8.63 -33.57
N SER A 130 -22.10 9.83 -32.99
CA SER A 130 -22.46 11.04 -33.75
C SER A 130 -21.44 11.38 -34.83
N PHE A 131 -20.15 11.22 -34.54
CA PHE A 131 -19.08 11.46 -35.52
C PHE A 131 -19.11 10.44 -36.67
N GLY A 132 -19.27 9.16 -36.37
CA GLY A 132 -19.40 8.11 -37.39
C GLY A 132 -20.57 8.34 -38.33
N TYR A 133 -21.73 8.71 -37.77
CA TYR A 133 -22.93 9.03 -38.54
C TYR A 133 -22.73 10.27 -39.44
N LEU A 134 -22.03 11.30 -38.96
CA LEU A 134 -21.74 12.50 -39.74
C LEU A 134 -20.80 12.21 -40.92
N VAL A 135 -19.77 11.37 -40.71
CA VAL A 135 -18.87 10.92 -41.78
C VAL A 135 -19.62 10.11 -42.83
N GLU A 136 -20.54 9.24 -42.42
CA GLU A 136 -21.37 8.46 -43.35
C GLU A 136 -22.24 9.37 -44.24
N ILE A 137 -22.84 10.43 -43.68
CA ILE A 137 -23.62 11.40 -44.46
C ILE A 137 -22.74 12.20 -45.44
N LEU A 138 -21.53 12.59 -45.04
CA LEU A 138 -20.63 13.39 -45.88
C LEU A 138 -19.98 12.58 -47.03
N LEU A 139 -19.86 11.26 -46.89
CA LEU A 139 -19.30 10.37 -47.90
C LEU A 139 -20.35 9.75 -48.83
N LYS A 140 -21.63 10.10 -48.65
CA LYS A 140 -22.77 9.62 -49.43
C LYS A 140 -23.23 10.70 -50.41
#